data_AF-A0A2K4ZIT4-F1
#
_entry.id   AF-A0A2K4ZIT4-F1
#
_cell.length_a   1.000
_cell.length_b   1.000
_cell.length_c   1.000
_cell.angle_alpha   90.00
_cell.angle_beta   90.00
_cell.angle_gamma   90.00
#
_symmetry.space_group_name_H-M   'P 1'
#
loop_
_entity.id
_entity.type
_entity.pdbx_description
1 polymer ?
#
loop_
_entity_poly.entity_id
_entity_poly.type
_entity_poly.pdbx_seq_one_letter_code
_entity_poly.pdbx_strand_id
1 'polypeptide(L)'
;MGEVGNADNCWKEVHSCSIENYIREDKVFNYSICREERQYAVFLYNILRKYHAHASRSNHGRIHEIITETCGIPEKADIKHVFYEVTFMRDFFERNRRIYWKGSAEEKLLQKSFSPSERELKVENSFNDKLFRYVCKGEDIKVSESFRWKQPEDNMGRNKFEIPGDMKQIQPVIREMMNATPDIAVIYSIAEKDTDGQHKPDKNYLLFLECKFESNESSYESGYRQSEIQGKIADFLCNYYLKEKDNKDNIEVSPIMKRNSTYVSRIVHFTRKKKESDKSEEAEILISDLIEFNNKIFV
;
A
#
# COMPACT_ATOMS: atom_id res chain seq x y z
N MET A 1 -29.65 8.17 -62.06
CA MET A 1 -30.79 7.35 -61.62
C MET A 1 -30.16 6.09 -61.04
N GLY A 2 -30.05 5.85 -59.74
CA GLY A 2 -30.88 6.23 -58.60
C GLY A 2 -31.53 4.95 -58.05
N GLU A 3 -31.02 4.45 -56.92
CA GLU A 3 -31.55 3.46 -55.92
C GLU A 3 -30.32 2.82 -55.22
N VAL A 4 -29.93 3.07 -53.95
CA VAL A 4 -30.55 3.06 -52.60
C VAL A 4 -30.75 1.65 -52.00
N GLY A 5 -30.04 1.39 -50.88
CA GLY A 5 -30.27 0.29 -49.91
C GLY A 5 -29.21 -0.82 -49.97
N ASN A 6 -28.45 -1.21 -48.94
CA ASN A 6 -28.62 -1.09 -47.49
C ASN A 6 -27.25 -0.87 -46.82
N ALA A 7 -27.11 0.24 -46.10
CA ALA A 7 -25.99 0.52 -45.20
C ALA A 7 -26.26 0.04 -43.77
N ASP A 8 -27.01 -1.05 -43.63
CA ASP A 8 -27.32 -1.68 -42.35
C ASP A 8 -26.78 -3.11 -42.37
N ASN A 9 -25.56 -3.31 -41.85
CA ASN A 9 -25.18 -4.52 -41.07
C ASN A 9 -23.69 -4.64 -40.71
N CYS A 10 -22.81 -3.67 -41.00
CA CYS A 10 -21.39 -3.82 -40.64
C CYS A 10 -21.03 -3.33 -39.22
N TRP A 11 -22.00 -2.83 -38.43
CA TRP A 11 -21.76 -2.27 -37.09
C TRP A 11 -22.47 -3.02 -35.95
N LYS A 12 -22.84 -4.30 -36.16
CA LYS A 12 -23.55 -5.12 -35.16
C LYS A 12 -22.82 -6.41 -34.77
N GLU A 13 -21.50 -6.42 -34.77
CA GLU A 13 -20.73 -7.35 -33.92
C GLU A 13 -20.23 -6.63 -32.66
N VAL A 14 -21.23 -6.30 -31.85
CA VAL A 14 -21.26 -6.37 -30.39
C VAL A 14 -19.89 -6.48 -29.71
N HIS A 15 -19.29 -5.33 -29.40
CA HIS A 15 -18.40 -5.18 -28.24
C HIS A 15 -19.21 -5.37 -26.95
N SER A 16 -19.63 -6.61 -26.64
CA SER A 16 -20.15 -6.95 -25.31
C SER A 16 -19.00 -7.44 -24.45
N CYS A 17 -18.43 -6.53 -23.66
CA CYS A 17 -17.65 -6.90 -22.49
C CYS A 17 -18.65 -7.35 -21.42
N SER A 18 -18.91 -8.65 -21.35
CA SER A 18 -19.78 -9.25 -20.34
C SER A 18 -18.96 -10.21 -19.46
N ILE A 19 -19.36 -10.37 -18.19
CA ILE A 19 -18.64 -11.19 -17.21
C ILE A 19 -18.61 -12.67 -17.63
N GLU A 20 -19.55 -13.10 -18.48
CA GLU A 20 -19.60 -14.44 -19.06
C GLU A 20 -18.45 -14.71 -20.03
N ASN A 21 -17.95 -13.69 -20.74
CA ASN A 21 -16.76 -13.82 -21.59
C ASN A 21 -15.46 -13.90 -20.77
N TYR A 22 -15.50 -13.51 -19.49
CA TYR A 22 -14.39 -13.60 -18.55
C TYR A 22 -14.28 -15.00 -17.90
N ILE A 23 -15.41 -15.69 -17.76
CA ILE A 23 -15.51 -17.02 -17.12
C ILE A 23 -15.22 -18.14 -18.13
N ARG A 24 -15.44 -17.92 -19.43
CA ARG A 24 -15.06 -18.86 -20.48
C ARG A 24 -13.56 -18.75 -20.73
N GLU A 25 -12.81 -19.81 -20.45
CA GLU A 25 -11.37 -19.96 -20.73
C GLU A 25 -11.06 -19.96 -22.25
N ASP A 26 -11.62 -19.02 -23.03
CA ASP A 26 -11.35 -18.91 -24.47
C ASP A 26 -9.95 -18.31 -24.68
N LYS A 27 -9.02 -19.21 -24.98
CA LYS A 27 -7.56 -19.02 -25.16
C LYS A 27 -7.15 -18.01 -26.25
N VAL A 28 -8.08 -17.26 -26.83
CA VAL A 28 -7.84 -16.40 -28.01
C VAL A 28 -7.68 -14.92 -27.62
N PHE A 29 -8.15 -14.50 -26.44
CA PHE A 29 -8.09 -13.09 -26.05
C PHE A 29 -7.21 -12.84 -24.82
N ASN A 30 -5.96 -12.41 -25.06
CA ASN A 30 -5.09 -11.82 -24.05
C ASN A 30 -5.61 -10.44 -23.62
N TYR A 31 -6.58 -10.40 -22.71
CA TYR A 31 -7.06 -9.13 -22.12
C TYR A 31 -6.17 -8.69 -20.95
N SER A 32 -5.41 -7.62 -21.16
CA SER A 32 -4.88 -6.65 -20.18
C SER A 32 -4.56 -7.16 -18.74
N ILE A 33 -3.40 -7.79 -18.57
CA ILE A 33 -2.84 -8.29 -17.30
C ILE A 33 -2.83 -7.22 -16.18
N CYS A 34 -2.62 -5.94 -16.51
CA CYS A 34 -2.60 -4.83 -15.54
C CYS A 34 -3.97 -4.42 -14.97
N ARG A 35 -5.09 -4.89 -15.53
CA ARG A 35 -6.44 -4.67 -14.96
C ARG A 35 -6.85 -5.79 -14.02
N GLU A 36 -6.42 -7.02 -14.29
CA GLU A 36 -6.82 -8.20 -13.52
C GLU A 36 -6.20 -8.20 -12.12
N GLU A 37 -4.90 -7.92 -12.00
CA GLU A 37 -4.22 -7.86 -10.69
C GLU A 37 -4.86 -6.83 -9.75
N ARG A 38 -5.22 -5.65 -10.29
CA ARG A 38 -5.96 -4.62 -9.54
C ARG A 38 -7.34 -5.11 -9.10
N GLN A 39 -8.07 -5.81 -9.95
CA GLN A 39 -9.39 -6.36 -9.60
C GLN A 39 -9.28 -7.40 -8.48
N TYR A 40 -8.30 -8.30 -8.55
CA TYR A 40 -8.06 -9.29 -7.51
C TYR A 40 -7.60 -8.64 -6.20
N ALA A 41 -6.79 -7.60 -6.27
CA ALA A 41 -6.44 -6.79 -5.10
C ALA A 41 -7.69 -6.11 -4.48
N VAL A 42 -8.63 -5.60 -5.29
CA VAL A 42 -9.92 -5.09 -4.77
C VAL A 42 -10.72 -6.19 -4.08
N PHE A 43 -10.76 -7.39 -4.64
CA PHE A 43 -11.44 -8.53 -4.03
C PHE A 43 -10.82 -8.91 -2.68
N LEU A 44 -9.49 -8.96 -2.60
CA LEU A 44 -8.78 -9.19 -1.35
C LEU A 44 -9.02 -8.06 -0.34
N TYR A 45 -9.02 -6.81 -0.79
CA TYR A 45 -9.36 -5.64 0.04
C TYR A 45 -10.75 -5.77 0.69
N ASN A 46 -11.76 -6.20 -0.07
CA ASN A 46 -13.12 -6.41 0.45
C ASN A 46 -13.16 -7.53 1.50
N ILE A 47 -12.43 -8.63 1.27
CA ILE A 47 -12.31 -9.75 2.21
C ILE A 47 -11.66 -9.27 3.51
N LEU A 48 -10.52 -8.57 3.44
CA LEU A 48 -9.83 -8.04 4.61
C LEU A 48 -10.71 -7.08 5.42
N ARG A 49 -11.56 -6.28 4.76
CA ARG A 49 -12.52 -5.39 5.43
C ARG A 49 -13.68 -6.14 6.07
N LYS A 50 -14.27 -7.12 5.39
CA LYS A 50 -15.39 -7.91 5.93
C LYS A 50 -14.94 -8.71 7.15
N TYR A 51 -13.79 -9.39 7.04
CA TYR A 51 -13.27 -10.32 8.02
C TYR A 51 -12.18 -9.71 8.91
N HIS A 52 -12.35 -8.41 9.21
CA HIS A 52 -11.36 -7.63 9.94
C HIS A 52 -11.15 -8.11 11.39
N ALA A 53 -12.22 -8.57 12.05
CA ALA A 53 -12.17 -9.04 13.43
C ALA A 53 -11.73 -10.52 13.50
N HIS A 54 -10.82 -10.85 14.42
CA HIS A 54 -10.29 -12.21 14.54
C HIS A 54 -11.38 -13.26 14.81
N ALA A 55 -12.34 -12.95 15.69
CA ALA A 55 -13.47 -13.83 15.96
C ALA A 55 -14.33 -14.12 14.72
N SER A 56 -14.42 -13.17 13.77
CA SER A 56 -15.22 -13.35 12.55
C SER A 56 -14.54 -14.28 11.55
N ARG A 57 -13.20 -14.20 11.42
CA ARG A 57 -12.44 -15.01 10.45
C ARG A 57 -12.22 -16.45 10.90
N SER A 58 -12.08 -16.71 12.20
CA SER A 58 -11.80 -18.06 12.73
C SER A 58 -12.90 -19.09 12.39
N ASN A 59 -14.11 -18.62 12.06
CA ASN A 59 -15.22 -19.48 11.64
C ASN A 59 -15.21 -19.80 10.12
N HIS A 60 -14.26 -19.25 9.36
CA HIS A 60 -14.16 -19.42 7.91
C HIS A 60 -12.77 -19.95 7.52
N GLY A 61 -12.59 -21.27 7.53
CA GLY A 61 -11.28 -21.92 7.38
C GLY A 61 -10.40 -21.38 6.24
N ARG A 62 -10.95 -21.23 5.03
CA ARG A 62 -10.19 -20.73 3.87
C ARG A 62 -9.89 -19.22 3.94
N ILE A 63 -10.82 -18.41 4.45
CA ILE A 63 -10.59 -16.97 4.66
C ILE A 63 -9.53 -16.76 5.74
N HIS A 64 -9.60 -17.56 6.81
CA HIS A 64 -8.60 -17.58 7.86
C HIS A 64 -7.21 -17.85 7.27
N GLU A 65 -7.05 -18.94 6.51
CA GLU A 65 -5.80 -19.33 5.86
C GLU A 65 -5.25 -18.22 4.93
N ILE A 66 -6.10 -17.62 4.09
CA ILE A 66 -5.69 -16.52 3.20
C ILE A 66 -5.12 -15.34 4.01
N ILE A 67 -5.83 -14.92 5.06
CA ILE A 67 -5.44 -13.76 5.87
C ILE A 67 -4.19 -14.06 6.70
N THR A 68 -4.09 -15.25 7.28
CA THR A 68 -2.99 -15.59 8.19
C THR A 68 -1.73 -16.05 7.48
N GLU A 69 -1.84 -16.94 6.51
CA GLU A 69 -0.68 -17.55 5.84
C GLU A 69 -0.22 -16.75 4.62
N THR A 70 -1.16 -16.35 3.75
CA THR A 70 -0.80 -15.61 2.55
C THR A 70 -0.50 -14.15 2.85
N CYS A 71 -1.44 -13.43 3.47
CA CYS A 71 -1.24 -12.03 3.82
C CYS A 71 -0.27 -11.84 5.01
N GLY A 72 -0.07 -12.87 5.85
CA GLY A 72 0.85 -12.79 6.99
C GLY A 72 0.32 -11.96 8.16
N ILE A 73 -1.01 -11.84 8.30
CA ILE A 73 -1.65 -11.15 9.43
C ILE A 73 -1.86 -12.16 10.56
N PRO A 74 -1.33 -11.95 11.78
CA PRO A 74 -1.38 -12.96 12.83
C PRO A 74 -2.81 -13.39 13.19
N GLU A 75 -2.99 -14.68 13.54
CA GLU A 75 -4.29 -15.29 13.85
C GLU A 75 -5.10 -14.53 14.91
N LYS A 76 -4.44 -13.85 15.85
CA LYS A 76 -5.09 -13.11 16.95
C LYS A 76 -5.20 -11.60 16.70
N ALA A 77 -4.75 -11.10 15.55
CA ALA A 77 -4.70 -9.67 15.28
C ALA A 77 -6.03 -9.10 14.75
N ASP A 78 -6.56 -8.01 15.27
CA ASP A 78 -7.71 -7.35 14.64
C ASP A 78 -7.23 -6.35 13.57
N ILE A 79 -7.78 -6.43 12.36
CA ILE A 79 -7.51 -5.45 11.31
C ILE A 79 -8.29 -4.18 11.65
N LYS A 80 -7.58 -3.06 11.83
CA LYS A 80 -8.17 -1.75 12.14
C LYS A 80 -8.46 -0.95 10.89
N HIS A 81 -7.51 -0.97 9.94
CA HIS A 81 -7.63 -0.23 8.69
C HIS A 81 -7.12 -1.05 7.51
N VAL A 82 -7.80 -0.92 6.38
CA VAL A 82 -7.38 -1.45 5.08
C VAL A 82 -7.46 -0.31 4.08
N PHE A 83 -6.35 -0.05 3.40
CA PHE A 83 -6.19 0.97 2.39
C PHE A 83 -5.93 0.30 1.04
N TYR A 84 -6.44 0.86 -0.05
CA TYR A 84 -6.28 0.37 -1.41
C TYR A 84 -5.60 1.43 -2.27
N GLU A 85 -4.50 1.07 -2.95
CA GLU A 85 -3.72 1.95 -3.83
C GLU A 85 -3.41 3.35 -3.24
N VAL A 86 -3.05 3.40 -1.95
CA VAL A 86 -2.76 4.68 -1.26
C VAL A 86 -1.30 5.07 -1.43
N THR A 87 -1.05 6.31 -1.83
CA THR A 87 0.29 6.90 -1.79
C THR A 87 0.56 7.52 -0.42
N PHE A 88 0.97 6.69 0.55
CA PHE A 88 1.18 7.14 1.94
C PHE A 88 2.05 8.39 2.06
N MET A 89 3.09 8.51 1.23
CA MET A 89 3.97 9.67 1.23
C MET A 89 3.27 10.89 0.60
N ARG A 90 2.91 10.83 -0.69
CA ARG A 90 2.24 11.93 -1.43
C ARG A 90 0.95 12.41 -0.79
N ASP A 91 0.07 11.50 -0.37
CA ASP A 91 -1.23 11.84 0.21
C ASP A 91 -1.07 12.51 1.58
N PHE A 92 -0.06 12.11 2.35
CA PHE A 92 0.30 12.76 3.60
C PHE A 92 0.71 14.22 3.38
N PHE A 93 1.52 14.50 2.36
CA PHE A 93 1.90 15.86 2.02
C PHE A 93 0.73 16.70 1.55
N GLU A 94 -0.10 16.16 0.66
CA GLU A 94 -1.29 16.86 0.19
C GLU A 94 -2.21 17.26 1.35
N ARG A 95 -2.37 16.37 2.33
CA ARG A 95 -3.12 16.64 3.55
C ARG A 95 -2.48 17.75 4.39
N ASN A 96 -1.18 17.69 4.66
CA ASN A 96 -0.50 18.72 5.48
C ASN A 96 -0.55 20.08 4.81
N ARG A 97 -0.30 20.10 3.50
CA ARG A 97 -0.38 21.26 2.64
C ARG A 97 -1.75 21.94 2.74
N ARG A 98 -2.84 21.17 2.76
CA ARG A 98 -4.20 21.68 2.99
C ARG A 98 -4.38 22.23 4.42
N ILE A 99 -3.88 21.54 5.45
CA ILE A 99 -3.98 21.96 6.85
C ILE A 99 -3.27 23.30 7.10
N TYR A 100 -2.11 23.51 6.50
CA TYR A 100 -1.36 24.76 6.65
C TYR A 100 -2.06 25.94 5.98
N TRP A 101 -2.78 25.70 4.88
CA TRP A 101 -3.34 26.78 4.07
C TRP A 101 -4.78 27.19 4.36
N LYS A 102 -5.56 26.49 5.21
CA LYS A 102 -6.96 26.87 5.46
C LYS A 102 -7.50 26.58 6.86
N GLY A 103 -8.48 27.40 7.26
CA GLY A 103 -9.48 27.03 8.25
C GLY A 103 -10.90 27.31 7.76
N SER A 104 -11.84 26.39 8.03
CA SER A 104 -13.07 26.49 8.83
C SER A 104 -13.60 25.08 9.19
N ALA A 105 -14.66 24.96 10.00
CA ALA A 105 -14.92 23.79 10.86
C ALA A 105 -15.54 22.52 10.21
N GLU A 106 -16.04 22.56 8.97
CA GLU A 106 -16.49 21.34 8.24
C GLU A 106 -15.34 20.65 7.50
N GLU A 107 -14.23 21.37 7.24
CA GLU A 107 -12.95 20.81 6.77
C GLU A 107 -12.28 19.91 7.84
N LYS A 108 -12.85 19.84 9.05
CA LYS A 108 -12.43 18.97 10.17
C LYS A 108 -12.86 17.50 10.04
N LEU A 109 -13.84 17.15 9.20
CA LEU A 109 -14.58 15.86 9.29
C LEU A 109 -13.87 14.59 8.74
N LEU A 110 -12.63 14.67 8.21
CA LEU A 110 -11.94 13.53 7.56
C LEU A 110 -10.55 13.18 8.14
N GLN A 111 -10.16 13.72 9.30
CA GLN A 111 -8.89 13.34 9.96
C GLN A 111 -9.03 12.10 10.86
N LYS A 112 -8.23 11.04 10.62
CA LYS A 112 -7.93 9.97 11.60
C LYS A 112 -6.44 9.55 11.56
N SER A 113 -5.58 10.46 12.07
CA SER A 113 -4.08 10.50 12.17
C SER A 113 -3.32 10.29 10.82
N PHE A 114 -2.14 10.85 10.51
CA PHE A 114 -1.10 11.61 11.20
C PHE A 114 -1.18 13.12 10.90
N SER A 115 -0.91 13.97 11.89
CA SER A 115 -0.90 15.43 11.77
C SER A 115 0.43 15.98 12.31
N PRO A 116 1.05 16.99 11.67
CA PRO A 116 2.12 17.76 12.29
C PRO A 116 1.51 18.61 13.43
N SER A 117 2.08 18.51 14.61
CA SER A 117 1.61 19.19 15.84
C SER A 117 1.97 20.68 15.88
N GLU A 118 2.78 21.19 14.95
CA GLU A 118 3.33 22.56 15.02
C GLU A 118 3.11 23.33 13.71
N ARG A 119 2.54 24.55 13.81
CA ARG A 119 2.43 25.52 12.70
C ARG A 119 3.78 26.14 12.32
N GLU A 120 4.74 26.12 13.23
CA GLU A 120 6.13 26.49 13.00
C GLU A 120 6.99 25.23 12.95
N LEU A 121 7.16 24.64 11.77
CA LEU A 121 8.11 23.54 11.60
C LEU A 121 9.53 24.09 11.63
N LYS A 122 10.27 23.79 12.71
CA LYS A 122 11.72 23.90 12.66
C LYS A 122 12.22 23.01 11.52
N VAL A 123 13.04 23.57 10.62
CA VAL A 123 13.52 22.89 9.39
C VAL A 123 14.12 21.50 9.70
N GLU A 124 14.80 21.39 10.83
CA GLU A 124 15.45 20.20 11.39
C GLU A 124 14.50 19.06 11.82
N ASN A 125 13.18 19.28 11.82
CA ASN A 125 12.15 18.28 12.11
C ASN A 125 11.13 18.11 10.96
N SER A 126 11.38 18.74 9.82
CA SER A 126 10.49 18.65 8.67
C SER A 126 10.47 17.24 8.07
N PHE A 127 9.39 16.90 7.37
CA PHE A 127 9.32 15.63 6.67
C PHE A 127 10.44 15.50 5.64
N ASN A 128 10.70 16.56 4.86
CA ASN A 128 11.68 16.53 3.79
C ASN A 128 13.10 16.37 4.33
N ASP A 129 13.46 17.06 5.41
CA ASP A 129 14.74 16.84 6.09
C ASP A 129 14.85 15.39 6.62
N LYS A 130 13.80 14.87 7.28
CA LYS A 130 13.79 13.48 7.77
C LYS A 130 13.90 12.46 6.63
N LEU A 131 13.17 12.65 5.53
CA LEU A 131 13.21 11.76 4.37
C LEU A 131 14.58 11.82 3.68
N PHE A 132 15.11 13.02 3.49
CA PHE A 132 16.45 13.22 2.95
C PHE A 132 17.48 12.50 3.80
N ARG A 133 17.50 12.76 5.12
CA ARG A 133 18.41 12.09 6.06
C ARG A 133 18.24 10.58 6.02
N TYR A 134 17.02 10.08 5.94
CA TYR A 134 16.74 8.64 5.84
C TYR A 134 17.38 8.02 4.59
N VAL A 135 17.15 8.59 3.42
CA VAL A 135 17.69 8.07 2.15
C VAL A 135 19.21 8.23 2.09
N CYS A 136 19.76 9.27 2.71
CA CYS A 136 21.20 9.54 2.78
C CYS A 136 21.99 8.67 3.77
N LYS A 137 21.38 7.76 4.54
CA LYS A 137 22.06 6.88 5.53
C LYS A 137 23.00 5.81 4.94
N GLY A 138 23.89 6.24 4.05
CA GLY A 138 25.07 5.53 3.56
C GLY A 138 26.34 6.38 3.54
N GLU A 139 26.29 7.70 3.81
CA GLU A 139 27.47 8.57 3.94
C GLU A 139 27.22 9.68 4.97
N ASP A 140 28.27 10.11 5.68
CA ASP A 140 28.29 11.26 6.62
C ASP A 140 28.09 12.59 5.87
N ILE A 141 26.90 12.77 5.31
CA ILE A 141 26.54 13.94 4.54
C ILE A 141 26.12 15.05 5.48
N LYS A 142 27.01 16.02 5.69
CA LYS A 142 26.61 17.35 6.16
C LYS A 142 25.86 18.03 5.02
N VAL A 143 24.53 18.12 5.13
CA VAL A 143 23.76 19.04 4.27
C VAL A 143 24.41 20.41 4.45
N SER A 144 24.95 20.96 3.36
CA SER A 144 25.55 22.30 3.39
C SER A 144 24.58 23.26 4.05
N GLU A 145 25.05 24.09 4.99
CA GLU A 145 24.20 25.10 5.65
C GLU A 145 23.50 26.05 4.64
N SER A 146 24.05 26.14 3.41
CA SER A 146 23.50 26.90 2.29
C SER A 146 22.34 26.23 1.56
N PHE A 147 22.16 24.91 1.68
CA PHE A 147 21.02 24.17 1.15
C PHE A 147 19.94 24.07 2.22
N ARG A 148 19.13 25.12 2.32
CA ARG A 148 17.90 25.10 3.11
C ARG A 148 16.73 25.15 2.14
N TRP A 149 15.73 24.32 2.37
CA TRP A 149 14.41 24.52 1.80
C TRP A 149 13.88 25.86 2.35
N LYS A 150 14.03 26.92 1.54
CA LYS A 150 13.92 28.32 1.98
C LYS A 150 12.49 28.70 2.37
N GLN A 151 11.49 27.94 1.93
CA GLN A 151 10.09 28.20 2.23
C GLN A 151 9.48 27.10 3.12
N PRO A 152 8.56 27.44 4.04
CA PRO A 152 7.80 26.46 4.81
C PRO A 152 7.11 25.41 3.93
N GLU A 153 6.63 25.79 2.75
CA GLU A 153 6.00 24.86 1.79
C GLU A 153 6.93 23.76 1.26
N ASP A 154 8.21 24.09 1.09
CA ASP A 154 9.22 23.16 0.61
C ASP A 154 9.58 22.13 1.68
N ASN A 155 9.19 22.36 2.94
CA ASN A 155 9.38 21.44 4.07
C ASN A 155 8.15 20.53 4.32
N MET A 156 7.05 20.81 3.60
CA MET A 156 5.76 20.11 3.70
C MET A 156 5.52 19.12 2.56
N GLY A 157 6.57 18.80 1.80
CA GLY A 157 6.54 17.87 0.67
C GLY A 157 5.96 18.44 -0.61
N ARG A 158 6.86 18.67 -1.56
CA ARG A 158 6.51 18.80 -2.97
C ARG A 158 6.88 17.48 -3.66
N ASN A 159 6.06 17.02 -4.61
CA ASN A 159 6.43 15.88 -5.46
C ASN A 159 7.73 16.16 -6.25
N LYS A 160 8.05 17.45 -6.44
CA LYS A 160 9.35 17.91 -6.91
C LYS A 160 10.26 18.18 -5.71
N PHE A 161 10.97 17.14 -5.27
CA PHE A 161 11.94 17.22 -4.19
C PHE A 161 13.24 17.84 -4.72
N GLU A 162 13.62 19.01 -4.22
CA GLU A 162 14.91 19.63 -4.55
C GLU A 162 16.03 18.93 -3.78
N ILE A 163 17.09 18.56 -4.50
CA ILE A 163 18.24 17.83 -3.97
C ILE A 163 19.51 18.59 -4.34
N PRO A 164 20.51 18.68 -3.45
CA PRO A 164 21.82 19.21 -3.79
C PRO A 164 22.38 18.56 -5.05
N GLY A 165 23.05 19.36 -5.91
CA GLY A 165 23.50 18.90 -7.23
C GLY A 165 24.51 17.75 -7.19
N ASP A 166 25.26 17.65 -6.10
CA ASP A 166 26.22 16.60 -5.74
C ASP A 166 25.56 15.31 -5.23
N MET A 167 24.23 15.31 -5.03
CA MET A 167 23.46 14.18 -4.51
C MET A 167 22.33 13.75 -5.46
N LYS A 168 22.41 14.07 -6.75
CA LYS A 168 21.38 13.71 -7.73
C LYS A 168 21.07 12.20 -7.78
N GLN A 169 22.00 11.34 -7.37
CA GLN A 169 21.83 9.89 -7.31
C GLN A 169 20.70 9.44 -6.36
N ILE A 170 20.35 10.21 -5.33
CA ILE A 170 19.24 9.87 -4.42
C ILE A 170 17.88 10.35 -4.94
N GLN A 171 17.85 11.19 -5.99
CA GLN A 171 16.62 11.76 -6.52
C GLN A 171 15.63 10.72 -7.05
N PRO A 172 16.06 9.69 -7.80
CA PRO A 172 15.15 8.63 -8.23
C PRO A 172 14.51 7.91 -7.03
N VAL A 173 15.29 7.57 -6.01
CA VAL A 173 14.80 6.85 -4.81
C VAL A 173 13.75 7.66 -4.06
N ILE A 174 14.01 8.94 -3.81
CA ILE A 174 13.03 9.82 -3.15
C ILE A 174 11.77 9.91 -4.02
N ARG A 175 11.89 10.18 -5.32
CA ARG A 175 10.75 10.28 -6.22
C ARG A 175 9.92 8.99 -6.25
N GLU A 176 10.56 7.83 -6.20
CA GLU A 176 9.90 6.54 -6.16
C GLU A 176 9.18 6.33 -4.83
N MET A 177 9.84 6.60 -3.69
CA MET A 177 9.19 6.54 -2.37
C MET A 177 7.96 7.46 -2.29
N MET A 178 8.02 8.63 -2.92
CA MET A 178 6.92 9.59 -2.94
C MET A 178 5.71 9.09 -3.73
N ASN A 179 5.93 8.31 -4.79
CA ASN A 179 4.89 7.94 -5.75
C ASN A 179 4.47 6.46 -5.69
N ALA A 180 5.23 5.61 -5.01
CA ALA A 180 4.90 4.20 -4.88
C ALA A 180 3.61 4.02 -4.08
N THR A 181 2.75 3.15 -4.59
CA THR A 181 1.50 2.69 -3.98
C THR A 181 1.65 1.21 -3.67
N PRO A 182 1.63 0.76 -2.41
CA PRO A 182 1.27 -0.63 -2.16
C PRO A 182 -0.15 -0.89 -2.66
N ASP A 183 -0.40 -2.05 -3.27
CA ASP A 183 -1.73 -2.43 -3.74
C ASP A 183 -2.73 -2.42 -2.58
N ILE A 184 -2.32 -2.99 -1.45
CA ILE A 184 -3.07 -2.93 -0.20
C ILE A 184 -2.13 -2.59 0.95
N ALA A 185 -2.57 -1.70 1.83
CA ALA A 185 -1.93 -1.49 3.13
C ALA A 185 -2.90 -1.80 4.27
N VAL A 186 -2.40 -2.45 5.30
CA VAL A 186 -3.17 -2.93 6.44
C VAL A 186 -2.55 -2.38 7.71
N ILE A 187 -3.38 -1.82 8.58
CA ILE A 187 -3.04 -1.60 9.99
C ILE A 187 -3.79 -2.65 10.80
N TYR A 188 -3.05 -3.53 11.47
CA TYR A 188 -3.62 -4.51 12.39
C TYR A 188 -3.10 -4.30 13.80
N SER A 189 -3.87 -4.70 14.80
CA SER A 189 -3.50 -4.62 16.20
C SER A 189 -3.39 -6.00 16.82
N ILE A 190 -2.41 -6.20 17.69
CA ILE A 190 -2.32 -7.37 18.55
C ILE A 190 -2.56 -6.91 19.99
N ALA A 191 -3.54 -7.53 20.65
CA ALA A 191 -3.75 -7.32 22.07
C ALA A 191 -2.57 -7.92 22.85
N GLU A 192 -1.79 -7.07 23.50
CA GLU A 192 -0.74 -7.52 24.41
C GLU A 192 -1.32 -7.72 25.82
N LYS A 193 -0.98 -8.86 26.42
CA LYS A 193 -1.20 -9.11 27.85
C LYS A 193 0.16 -9.11 28.54
N ASP A 194 0.25 -8.50 29.72
CA ASP A 194 1.43 -8.67 30.55
C ASP A 194 1.48 -10.08 31.18
N THR A 195 2.58 -10.37 31.86
CA THR A 195 2.80 -11.64 32.58
C THR A 195 1.82 -11.88 33.71
N ASP A 196 1.14 -10.83 34.20
CA ASP A 196 0.16 -10.86 35.28
C ASP A 196 -1.29 -10.86 34.77
N GLY A 197 -1.49 -10.96 33.45
CA GLY A 197 -2.80 -11.02 32.80
C GLY A 197 -3.50 -9.67 32.62
N GLN A 198 -2.86 -8.54 32.94
CA GLN A 198 -3.41 -7.21 32.70
C GLN A 198 -3.25 -6.79 31.23
N HIS A 199 -4.22 -6.00 30.75
CA HIS A 199 -4.21 -5.47 29.40
C HIS A 199 -3.18 -4.36 29.25
N LYS A 200 -2.22 -4.57 28.34
CA LYS A 200 -1.42 -3.48 27.78
C LYS A 200 -2.18 -2.81 26.65
N PRO A 201 -1.86 -1.54 26.31
CA PRO A 201 -2.36 -0.94 25.09
C PRO A 201 -2.01 -1.82 23.89
N ASP A 202 -2.99 -2.00 23.00
CA ASP A 202 -2.82 -2.77 21.78
C ASP A 202 -1.62 -2.27 20.98
N LYS A 203 -0.83 -3.21 20.46
CA LYS A 203 0.29 -2.89 19.59
C LYS A 203 -0.15 -2.92 18.13
N ASN A 204 0.07 -1.82 17.43
CA ASN A 204 -0.36 -1.65 16.04
C ASN A 204 0.80 -1.90 15.08
N TYR A 205 0.49 -2.49 13.93
CA TYR A 205 1.47 -2.84 12.91
C TYR A 205 1.00 -2.42 11.52
N LEU A 206 1.91 -1.83 10.75
CA LEU A 206 1.74 -1.49 9.34
C LEU A 206 2.27 -2.64 8.46
N LEU A 207 1.40 -3.14 7.58
CA LEU A 207 1.72 -4.18 6.62
C LEU A 207 1.36 -3.71 5.21
N PHE A 208 2.31 -3.81 4.28
CA PHE A 208 2.07 -3.61 2.85
C PHE A 208 2.00 -4.95 2.14
N LEU A 209 0.97 -5.11 1.31
CA LEU A 209 0.76 -6.25 0.43
C LEU A 209 0.93 -5.77 -1.01
N GLU A 210 1.83 -6.40 -1.74
CA GLU A 210 2.03 -6.23 -3.18
C GLU A 210 1.45 -7.46 -3.88
N CYS A 211 0.40 -7.25 -4.65
CA CYS A 211 -0.40 -8.30 -5.24
C CYS A 211 0.11 -8.64 -6.65
N LYS A 212 0.40 -9.92 -6.90
CA LYS A 212 0.92 -10.41 -8.18
C LYS A 212 0.09 -11.57 -8.69
N PHE A 213 -0.11 -11.67 -10.00
CA PHE A 213 -0.78 -12.80 -10.63
C PHE A 213 0.17 -13.48 -11.64
N GLU A 214 0.24 -12.95 -12.85
CA GLU A 214 1.13 -13.42 -13.92
C GLU A 214 2.32 -12.49 -14.12
N SER A 215 2.27 -11.27 -13.55
CA SER A 215 3.39 -10.35 -13.62
C SER A 215 4.44 -10.68 -12.56
N ASN A 216 5.71 -10.55 -12.96
CA ASN A 216 6.81 -10.49 -12.01
C ASN A 216 6.83 -9.13 -11.33
N GLU A 217 7.44 -9.09 -10.14
CA GLU A 217 7.79 -7.84 -9.50
C GLU A 217 8.67 -6.98 -10.42
N SER A 218 8.26 -5.72 -10.60
CA SER A 218 9.02 -4.77 -11.41
C SER A 218 10.08 -4.06 -10.57
N SER A 219 11.13 -3.57 -11.24
CA SER A 219 12.12 -2.69 -10.65
C SER A 219 11.96 -1.27 -11.15
N TYR A 220 12.26 -0.30 -10.30
CA TYR A 220 12.33 1.10 -10.64
C TYR A 220 13.67 1.48 -11.30
N GLU A 221 13.76 2.71 -11.83
CA GLU A 221 14.98 3.27 -12.43
C GLU A 221 16.16 3.29 -11.46
N SER A 222 15.90 3.45 -10.17
CA SER A 222 16.91 3.37 -9.11
C SER A 222 17.53 1.97 -8.92
N GLY A 223 16.98 0.94 -9.57
CA GLY A 223 17.37 -0.46 -9.39
C GLY A 223 16.66 -1.18 -8.24
N TYR A 224 15.91 -0.47 -7.39
CA TYR A 224 15.11 -1.09 -6.33
C TYR A 224 13.84 -1.73 -6.90
N ARG A 225 13.46 -2.88 -6.32
CA ARG A 225 12.18 -3.53 -6.62
C ARG A 225 11.01 -2.78 -5.97
N GLN A 226 9.81 -3.00 -6.47
CA GLN A 226 8.59 -2.38 -5.93
C GLN A 226 8.45 -2.60 -4.41
N SER A 227 8.64 -3.83 -3.96
CA SER A 227 8.54 -4.21 -2.55
C SER A 227 9.59 -3.55 -1.67
N GLU A 228 10.77 -3.25 -2.22
CA GLU A 228 11.87 -2.61 -1.50
C GLU A 228 11.61 -1.12 -1.30
N ILE A 229 11.08 -0.41 -2.31
CA ILE A 229 10.65 0.97 -2.15
C ILE A 229 9.48 1.06 -1.16
N GLN A 230 8.51 0.16 -1.24
CA GLN A 230 7.40 0.10 -0.28
C GLN A 230 7.90 -0.20 1.14
N GLY A 231 8.86 -1.11 1.29
CA GLY A 231 9.50 -1.37 2.58
C GLY A 231 10.24 -0.16 3.15
N LYS A 232 10.96 0.60 2.32
CA LYS A 232 11.57 1.88 2.70
C LYS A 232 10.54 2.90 3.16
N ILE A 233 9.37 2.96 2.52
CA ILE A 233 8.26 3.83 2.95
C ILE A 233 7.78 3.41 4.34
N ALA A 234 7.52 2.12 4.58
CA ALA A 234 7.05 1.64 5.89
C ALA A 234 8.07 1.92 7.00
N ASP A 235 9.34 1.65 6.74
CA ASP A 235 10.45 1.91 7.67
C ASP A 235 10.59 3.40 7.98
N PHE A 236 10.60 4.24 6.94
CA PHE A 236 10.64 5.69 7.11
C PHE A 236 9.46 6.20 7.95
N LEU A 237 8.24 5.80 7.62
CA LEU A 237 7.05 6.25 8.35
C LEU A 237 7.13 5.80 9.82
N CYS A 238 7.22 4.51 10.08
CA CYS A 238 7.12 3.98 11.45
C CYS A 238 8.35 4.28 12.32
N ASN A 239 9.58 4.16 11.78
CA ASN A 239 10.80 4.21 12.59
C ASN A 239 11.49 5.57 12.60
N TYR A 240 11.17 6.46 11.65
CA TYR A 240 11.85 7.75 11.51
C TYR A 240 10.91 8.94 11.64
N TYR A 241 9.77 8.90 10.95
CA TYR A 241 8.88 10.04 10.90
C TYR A 241 7.94 10.07 12.11
N LEU A 242 7.34 8.94 12.43
CA LEU A 242 6.29 8.80 13.43
C LEU A 242 6.81 8.39 14.81
N LYS A 243 8.10 8.13 14.98
CA LYS A 243 8.67 7.65 16.25
C LYS A 243 8.76 8.74 17.34
N GLU A 244 8.37 9.98 17.05
CA GLU A 244 8.43 11.08 18.00
C GLU A 244 7.40 10.96 19.14
N LYS A 245 7.68 11.65 20.26
CA LYS A 245 7.09 11.46 21.60
C LYS A 245 5.56 11.52 21.70
N ASP A 246 4.86 11.97 20.67
CA ASP A 246 3.39 12.10 20.65
C ASP A 246 2.68 11.03 19.81
N ASN A 247 3.37 9.97 19.37
CA ASN A 247 2.75 8.87 18.62
C ASN A 247 1.87 8.00 19.52
N LYS A 248 0.64 8.47 19.77
CA LYS A 248 -0.40 7.80 20.53
C LYS A 248 -0.77 6.42 19.98
N ASP A 249 -0.54 6.19 18.68
CA ASP A 249 -0.99 4.98 17.99
C ASP A 249 0.11 3.89 17.93
N ASN A 250 1.36 4.20 18.34
CA ASN A 250 2.52 3.28 18.42
C ASN A 250 2.58 2.23 17.29
N ILE A 251 2.50 2.69 16.04
CA ILE A 251 2.49 1.83 14.86
C ILE A 251 3.91 1.43 14.47
N GLU A 252 4.22 0.13 14.53
CA GLU A 252 5.47 -0.46 14.06
C GLU A 252 5.35 -1.07 12.66
N VAL A 253 6.47 -1.31 11.99
CA VAL A 253 6.43 -2.10 10.74
C VAL A 253 6.16 -3.57 11.09
N SER A 254 5.25 -4.21 10.34
CA SER A 254 4.91 -5.63 10.54
C SER A 254 6.16 -6.51 10.46
N PRO A 255 6.39 -7.44 11.42
CA PRO A 255 7.56 -8.30 11.43
C PRO A 255 7.73 -9.15 10.16
N ILE A 256 6.63 -9.51 9.49
CA ILE A 256 6.65 -10.30 8.24
C ILE A 256 7.31 -9.55 7.08
N MET A 257 7.34 -8.22 7.13
CA MET A 257 8.00 -7.38 6.13
C MET A 257 9.52 -7.31 6.34
N LYS A 258 10.03 -7.73 7.50
CA LYS A 258 11.46 -7.65 7.81
C LYS A 258 12.21 -8.76 7.07
N ARG A 259 13.16 -8.38 6.21
CA ARG A 259 14.13 -9.30 5.59
C ARG A 259 15.54 -8.81 5.88
N ASN A 260 16.32 -9.62 6.60
CA ASN A 260 17.65 -9.24 7.09
C ASN A 260 17.59 -7.92 7.89
N SER A 261 18.35 -6.91 7.45
CA SER A 261 18.42 -5.56 8.02
C SER A 261 17.48 -4.56 7.36
N THR A 262 16.64 -4.97 6.40
CA THR A 262 15.73 -4.08 5.66
C THR A 262 14.28 -4.56 5.75
N TYR A 263 13.37 -3.77 5.19
CA TYR A 263 11.97 -4.12 5.04
C TYR A 263 11.62 -4.24 3.55
N VAL A 264 10.74 -5.19 3.24
CA VAL A 264 10.12 -5.38 1.92
C VAL A 264 8.63 -5.65 2.13
N SER A 265 7.77 -5.17 1.22
CA SER A 265 6.36 -5.55 1.26
C SER A 265 6.16 -7.06 1.07
N ARG A 266 5.05 -7.56 1.60
CA ARG A 266 4.67 -8.96 1.45
C ARG A 266 4.08 -9.14 0.06
N ILE A 267 4.71 -9.98 -0.76
CA ILE A 267 4.12 -10.38 -2.03
C ILE A 267 2.96 -11.35 -1.77
N VAL A 268 1.82 -11.09 -2.40
CA VAL A 268 0.62 -11.94 -2.39
C VAL A 268 0.38 -12.43 -3.81
N HIS A 269 0.52 -13.73 -4.01
CA HIS A 269 0.34 -14.35 -5.32
C HIS A 269 -1.08 -14.87 -5.51
N PHE A 270 -1.71 -14.46 -6.60
CA PHE A 270 -2.96 -15.01 -7.10
C PHE A 270 -2.66 -16.15 -8.09
N THR A 271 -3.55 -17.14 -8.18
CA THR A 271 -3.43 -18.22 -9.17
C THR A 271 -4.80 -18.70 -9.66
N ARG A 272 -4.85 -19.19 -10.91
CA ARG A 272 -6.07 -19.79 -11.49
C ARG A 272 -6.31 -21.21 -11.00
N LYS A 273 -5.24 -21.96 -10.67
CA LYS A 273 -5.31 -23.39 -10.32
C LYS A 273 -4.31 -23.69 -9.20
N LYS A 274 -4.69 -24.61 -8.31
CA LYS A 274 -3.74 -25.16 -7.33
C LYS A 274 -2.64 -25.90 -8.09
N LYS A 275 -1.38 -25.58 -7.82
CA LYS A 275 -0.27 -26.40 -8.30
C LYS A 275 -0.35 -27.76 -7.60
N GLU A 276 -0.53 -28.83 -8.37
CA GLU A 276 -0.66 -30.21 -7.84
C GLU A 276 0.67 -30.78 -7.32
N SER A 277 1.79 -30.14 -7.64
CA SER A 277 3.11 -30.48 -7.12
C SER A 277 4.01 -29.26 -7.24
N ASP A 278 4.42 -28.67 -6.12
CA ASP A 278 5.83 -28.55 -5.78
C ASP A 278 6.03 -27.75 -4.50
N LYS A 279 7.21 -27.95 -3.90
CA LYS A 279 7.79 -27.37 -2.69
C LYS A 279 7.95 -25.83 -2.77
N SER A 280 6.91 -25.12 -3.17
CA SER A 280 6.82 -23.67 -3.10
C SER A 280 6.40 -23.31 -1.68
N GLU A 281 7.31 -22.74 -0.90
CA GLU A 281 7.06 -22.26 0.47
C GLU A 281 6.10 -21.04 0.52
N GLU A 282 5.69 -20.50 -0.62
CA GLU A 282 4.82 -19.33 -0.68
C GLU A 282 3.35 -19.73 -0.87
N ALA A 283 2.52 -19.40 0.12
CA ALA A 283 1.07 -19.59 0.09
C ALA A 283 0.42 -18.70 -0.99
N GLU A 284 -0.36 -19.30 -1.89
CA GLU A 284 -1.06 -18.63 -3.01
C GLU A 284 -2.58 -18.56 -2.75
N ILE A 285 -3.25 -17.55 -3.34
CA ILE A 285 -4.72 -17.39 -3.28
C ILE A 285 -5.33 -17.78 -4.63
N LEU A 286 -6.35 -18.65 -4.62
CA LEU A 286 -7.10 -18.95 -5.84
C LEU A 286 -8.00 -17.77 -6.21
N ILE A 287 -8.02 -17.41 -7.49
CA ILE A 287 -8.93 -16.39 -8.01
C ILE A 287 -10.39 -16.80 -7.79
N SER A 288 -10.71 -18.10 -7.88
CA SER A 288 -12.04 -18.62 -7.58
C SER A 288 -12.47 -18.33 -6.13
N ASP A 289 -11.54 -18.43 -5.17
CA ASP A 289 -11.81 -18.13 -3.77
C ASP A 289 -12.16 -16.64 -3.61
N LEU A 290 -11.38 -15.76 -4.24
CA LEU A 290 -11.60 -14.32 -4.20
C LEU A 290 -13.00 -13.94 -4.72
N ILE A 291 -13.39 -14.49 -5.86
CA ILE A 291 -14.70 -14.25 -6.48
C ILE A 291 -15.82 -14.79 -5.59
N GLU A 292 -15.71 -16.03 -5.12
CA GLU A 292 -16.73 -16.67 -4.28
C GLU A 292 -16.96 -15.87 -2.99
N PHE A 293 -15.90 -15.45 -2.31
CA PHE A 293 -16.03 -14.67 -1.08
C PHE A 293 -16.59 -13.28 -1.35
N ASN A 294 -16.21 -12.62 -2.45
CA ASN A 294 -16.78 -11.31 -2.77
C ASN A 294 -18.28 -11.41 -3.10
N ASN A 295 -18.71 -12.44 -3.81
CA ASN A 295 -20.14 -12.68 -4.03
C ASN A 295 -20.90 -12.84 -2.70
N LYS A 296 -20.32 -13.53 -1.70
CA LYS A 296 -20.92 -13.65 -0.36
C LYS A 296 -20.91 -12.35 0.46
N ILE A 297 -20.04 -11.39 0.13
CA ILE A 297 -19.95 -10.11 0.85
C ILE A 297 -21.05 -9.14 0.41
N PHE A 298 -21.40 -9.16 -0.88
CA PHE A 298 -22.30 -8.18 -1.52
C PHE A 298 -23.70 -8.71 -1.84
N VAL A 299 -24.01 -9.94 -1.42
CA VAL A 299 -25.36 -10.53 -1.40
C VAL A 299 -25.96 -10.35 -0.01
#